data_AF-A0AAU4X9K0-F1
#
_entry.id   AF-A0AAU4X9K0-F1
#
_cell.length_a   1.000
_cell.length_b   1.000
_cell.length_c   1.000
_cell.angle_alpha   90.00
_cell.angle_beta   90.00
_cell.angle_gamma   90.00
#
_symmetry.space_group_name_H-M   'P 1'
#
loop_
_entity.id
_entity.type
_entity.pdbx_description
1 polymer ?
#
loop_
_entity_poly.entity_id
_entity_poly.type
_entity_poly.pdbx_seq_one_letter_code
_entity_poly.pdbx_strand_id
1 'polypeptide(L)'
;MGKNASRLALLTALLMGLGLLTPSPAKADPSGGEFIYNQSSGLVVNVMNARPEDGQFINLWQRSNDAKNEQFDFVDAGGGRGYKAVARHSGKCLGLYGDSKDNGVQVVQWACNGGANQLWEFVDIGDPGCRPSGNGCSENVVGYLIRSKHSGKCLDAGNANFPNPPQQGALLQQFTCARSTGDPWWVNQAWGTETSGQAHPGTAVEPRPLPPMPPDSKQIVDQIIQARRDEGKCGDPSVRLDPRLSGVAHKHSVDLAVNYATLIDARSGDPKRGHIGSDNTMPADRIKAEDFTPAQRPENWSYGTNQTFAQAMDNWLHHDEASNWGHRAAILDCSYRVLGVGNANGHNSRIYWTQNFALS
;
A
#
# COMPACT_ATOMS: atom_id res chain seq x y z
N MET A 1 38.17 -76.12 -25.22
CA MET A 1 36.87 -76.57 -25.75
C MET A 1 35.93 -76.70 -24.55
N GLY A 2 35.18 -75.67 -24.18
CA GLY A 2 33.94 -75.24 -24.84
C GLY A 2 32.76 -75.74 -24.02
N LYS A 3 32.14 -74.88 -23.20
CA LYS A 3 30.83 -75.14 -22.60
C LYS A 3 30.00 -73.84 -22.64
N ASN A 4 29.24 -73.71 -23.72
CA ASN A 4 28.10 -72.81 -23.82
C ASN A 4 26.90 -73.47 -23.13
N ALA A 5 26.22 -72.72 -22.26
CA ALA A 5 24.83 -72.98 -21.93
C ALA A 5 24.14 -71.63 -21.68
N SER A 6 23.44 -71.14 -22.70
CA SER A 6 22.59 -69.95 -22.63
C SER A 6 21.39 -70.22 -21.73
N ARG A 7 21.18 -69.36 -20.73
CA ARG A 7 19.96 -69.31 -19.92
C ARG A 7 18.94 -68.39 -20.57
N LEU A 8 17.72 -68.89 -20.74
CA LEU A 8 16.52 -68.17 -21.15
C LEU A 8 16.07 -67.27 -20.00
N ALA A 9 16.01 -65.95 -20.20
CA ALA A 9 15.51 -64.99 -19.20
C ALA A 9 14.05 -64.61 -19.53
N LEU A 10 13.12 -64.93 -18.63
CA LEU A 10 11.77 -64.36 -18.63
C LEU A 10 11.84 -62.96 -18.01
N LEU A 11 11.52 -61.92 -18.78
CA LEU A 11 11.30 -60.56 -18.29
C LEU A 11 9.86 -60.44 -17.76
N THR A 12 9.71 -60.30 -16.45
CA THR A 12 8.48 -59.80 -15.82
C THR A 12 8.64 -58.30 -15.61
N ALA A 13 7.92 -57.48 -16.37
CA ALA A 13 7.91 -56.03 -16.20
C ALA A 13 7.02 -55.64 -15.01
N LEU A 14 7.63 -55.21 -13.91
CA LEU A 14 6.93 -54.61 -12.78
C LEU A 14 6.79 -53.10 -13.03
N LEU A 15 5.59 -52.63 -13.35
CA LEU A 15 5.26 -51.20 -13.39
C LEU A 15 5.23 -50.65 -11.96
N MET A 16 6.35 -50.10 -11.49
CA MET A 16 6.33 -49.16 -10.36
C MET A 16 5.86 -47.80 -10.89
N GLY A 17 4.64 -47.41 -10.50
CA GLY A 17 4.19 -46.03 -10.66
C GLY A 17 5.03 -45.12 -9.78
N LEU A 18 6.02 -44.45 -10.37
CA LEU A 18 6.63 -43.26 -9.77
C LEU A 18 5.58 -42.16 -9.79
N GLY A 19 4.84 -42.02 -8.69
CA GLY A 19 4.17 -40.77 -8.38
C GLY A 19 5.26 -39.69 -8.25
N LEU A 20 5.28 -38.75 -9.19
CA LEU A 20 6.06 -37.52 -9.05
C LEU A 20 5.53 -36.77 -7.82
N LEU A 21 6.18 -36.98 -6.68
CA LEU A 21 6.07 -36.09 -5.53
C LEU A 21 6.69 -34.76 -5.96
N THR A 22 5.87 -33.82 -6.39
CA THR A 22 6.32 -32.44 -6.49
C THR A 22 6.63 -31.97 -5.07
N PRO A 23 7.87 -31.54 -4.74
CA PRO A 23 8.13 -30.99 -3.42
C PRO A 23 7.23 -29.76 -3.25
N SER A 24 6.46 -29.73 -2.16
CA SER A 24 5.78 -28.50 -1.75
C SER A 24 6.86 -27.43 -1.51
N PRO A 25 6.64 -26.16 -1.91
CA PRO A 25 7.63 -25.13 -1.65
C PRO A 25 7.91 -25.08 -0.14
N ALA A 26 9.18 -25.15 0.23
CA ALA A 26 9.60 -25.16 1.62
C ALA A 26 9.20 -23.84 2.29
N LYS A 27 8.77 -23.92 3.56
CA LYS A 27 8.63 -22.73 4.41
C LYS A 27 10.04 -22.19 4.66
N ALA A 28 10.31 -20.96 4.23
CA ALA A 28 11.57 -20.29 4.53
C ALA A 28 11.55 -19.68 5.93
N ASP A 29 12.74 -19.55 6.52
CA ASP A 29 12.95 -18.84 7.78
C ASP A 29 13.38 -17.39 7.51
N PRO A 30 12.52 -16.39 7.76
CA PRO A 30 12.85 -14.98 7.58
C PRO A 30 13.66 -14.40 8.75
N SER A 31 13.94 -15.16 9.82
CA SER A 31 14.51 -14.63 11.07
C SER A 31 15.91 -14.02 10.93
N GLY A 32 16.58 -14.25 9.79
CA GLY A 32 17.83 -13.60 9.44
C GLY A 32 17.68 -12.19 8.88
N GLY A 33 16.47 -11.71 8.58
CA GLY A 33 16.21 -10.37 8.03
C GLY A 33 15.52 -9.43 9.03
N GLU A 34 15.65 -8.13 8.79
CA GLU A 34 15.05 -7.05 9.60
C GLU A 34 14.12 -6.17 8.76
N PHE A 35 14.39 -6.02 7.47
CA PHE A 35 13.52 -5.31 6.54
C PHE A 35 12.81 -6.32 5.64
N ILE A 36 11.58 -6.00 5.25
CA ILE A 36 10.88 -6.65 4.12
C ILE A 36 10.90 -5.64 2.98
N TYR A 37 11.33 -6.02 1.79
CA TYR A 37 11.32 -5.14 0.62
C TYR A 37 10.63 -5.76 -0.57
N ASN A 38 10.00 -4.94 -1.40
CA ASN A 38 9.48 -5.39 -2.68
C ASN A 38 10.63 -5.53 -3.67
N GLN A 39 10.78 -6.70 -4.30
CA GLN A 39 11.91 -6.99 -5.18
C GLN A 39 11.91 -6.17 -6.48
N SER A 40 10.75 -5.68 -6.91
CA SER A 40 10.63 -4.93 -8.18
C SER A 40 10.88 -3.43 -8.02
N SER A 41 10.56 -2.86 -6.86
CA SER A 41 10.80 -1.43 -6.58
C SER A 41 11.98 -1.15 -5.66
N GLY A 42 12.44 -2.15 -4.89
CA GLY A 42 13.39 -1.97 -3.80
C GLY A 42 12.75 -1.37 -2.53
N LEU A 43 11.54 -0.84 -2.58
CA LEU A 43 10.95 -0.15 -1.41
C LEU A 43 10.68 -1.12 -0.25
N VAL A 44 10.93 -0.65 0.97
CA VAL A 44 10.74 -1.42 2.21
C VAL A 44 9.35 -1.22 2.80
N VAL A 45 8.87 -2.25 3.49
CA VAL A 45 7.68 -2.20 4.32
C VAL A 45 7.89 -1.22 5.47
N ASN A 46 6.92 -0.35 5.69
CA ASN A 46 7.02 0.75 6.63
C ASN A 46 5.70 0.94 7.40
N VAL A 47 5.79 1.13 8.72
CA VAL A 47 4.67 1.67 9.50
C VAL A 47 4.56 3.16 9.20
N MET A 48 3.48 3.56 8.53
CA MET A 48 3.34 4.91 8.00
C MET A 48 3.53 5.96 9.11
N ASN A 49 4.38 6.96 8.85
CA ASN A 49 4.71 8.05 9.77
C ASN A 49 5.22 7.61 11.17
N ALA A 50 5.67 6.35 11.34
CA ALA A 50 6.09 5.79 12.63
C ALA A 50 5.06 5.95 13.77
N ARG A 51 3.78 6.05 13.41
CA ARG A 51 2.66 6.23 14.34
C ARG A 51 2.44 4.93 15.13
N PRO A 52 2.46 4.92 16.47
CA PRO A 52 2.44 3.69 17.26
C PRO A 52 1.03 3.13 17.53
N GLU A 53 -0.04 3.80 17.11
CA GLU A 53 -1.43 3.38 17.34
C GLU A 53 -1.84 2.09 16.60
N ASP A 54 -2.83 1.39 17.16
CA ASP A 54 -3.46 0.24 16.50
C ASP A 54 -4.25 0.71 15.28
N GLY A 55 -4.24 -0.10 14.23
CA GLY A 55 -4.91 0.22 12.97
C GLY A 55 -4.08 1.12 12.06
N GLN A 56 -2.86 1.50 12.47
CA GLN A 56 -1.98 2.29 11.62
C GLN A 56 -1.58 1.50 10.37
N PHE A 57 -1.76 2.13 9.21
CA PHE A 57 -1.50 1.53 7.91
C PHE A 57 -0.01 1.24 7.67
N ILE A 58 0.20 0.18 6.91
CA ILE A 58 1.51 -0.21 6.40
C ILE A 58 1.62 0.20 4.94
N ASN A 59 2.72 0.85 4.57
CA ASN A 59 3.01 1.23 3.19
C ASN A 59 4.42 0.80 2.75
N LEU A 60 4.73 1.01 1.48
CA LEU A 60 6.08 0.93 0.96
C LEU A 60 6.77 2.28 1.03
N TRP A 61 8.02 2.28 1.47
CA TRP A 61 8.82 3.48 1.65
C TRP A 61 10.27 3.29 1.23
N GLN A 62 10.94 4.38 0.88
CA GLN A 62 12.37 4.34 0.68
C GLN A 62 13.05 4.03 2.02
N ARG A 63 13.91 3.00 2.04
CA ARG A 63 14.64 2.63 3.26
C ARG A 63 15.40 3.83 3.81
N SER A 64 15.10 4.24 5.03
CA SER A 64 15.57 5.47 5.64
C SER A 64 16.56 5.19 6.77
N ASN A 65 17.88 5.27 6.53
CA ASN A 65 18.96 5.23 7.56
C ASN A 65 18.65 4.34 8.79
N ASP A 66 18.14 3.13 8.56
CA ASP A 66 17.72 2.16 9.58
C ASP A 66 16.68 2.65 10.62
N ALA A 67 15.64 3.37 10.16
CA ALA A 67 14.51 3.75 10.99
C ALA A 67 13.75 2.52 11.52
N LYS A 68 13.50 2.48 12.84
CA LYS A 68 12.90 1.31 13.52
C LYS A 68 11.45 1.00 13.11
N ASN A 69 10.76 1.93 12.45
CA ASN A 69 9.43 1.73 11.88
C ASN A 69 9.43 0.99 10.54
N GLU A 70 10.61 0.77 9.97
CA GLU A 70 10.84 -0.04 8.76
C GLU A 70 11.43 -1.41 9.10
N GLN A 71 11.72 -1.67 10.39
CA GLN A 71 12.32 -2.89 10.88
C GLN A 71 11.31 -3.77 11.61
N PHE A 72 11.37 -5.07 11.36
CA PHE A 72 10.48 -6.07 11.93
C PHE A 72 11.26 -7.25 12.49
N ASP A 73 10.95 -7.62 13.74
CA ASP A 73 11.40 -8.87 14.31
C ASP A 73 10.46 -9.99 13.85
N PHE A 74 11.01 -10.99 13.14
CA PHE A 74 10.25 -12.18 12.77
C PHE A 74 10.29 -13.20 13.89
N VAL A 75 9.15 -13.34 14.57
CA VAL A 75 9.00 -14.25 15.71
C VAL A 75 8.20 -15.47 15.29
N ASP A 76 8.82 -16.66 15.29
CA ASP A 76 8.12 -17.91 15.05
C ASP A 76 6.99 -18.08 16.08
N ALA A 77 5.77 -18.30 15.60
CA ALA A 77 4.63 -18.60 16.45
C ALA A 77 4.65 -20.06 16.95
N GLY A 78 5.57 -20.90 16.49
CA GLY A 78 5.75 -22.29 16.90
C GLY A 78 4.69 -23.23 16.31
N GLY A 79 5.00 -24.52 16.30
CA GLY A 79 4.09 -25.57 15.79
C GLY A 79 3.75 -25.43 14.31
N GLY A 80 4.61 -24.75 13.53
CA GLY A 80 4.38 -24.51 12.09
C GLY A 80 3.28 -23.50 11.77
N ARG A 81 2.82 -22.73 12.77
CA ARG A 81 1.75 -21.74 12.63
C ARG A 81 2.13 -20.54 11.76
N GLY A 82 3.42 -20.29 11.55
CA GLY A 82 3.94 -19.14 10.78
C GLY A 82 4.68 -18.17 11.69
N TYR A 83 5.02 -17.00 11.14
CA TYR A 83 5.77 -15.96 11.82
C TYR A 83 4.89 -14.74 12.11
N LYS A 84 5.13 -14.09 13.24
CA LYS A 84 4.71 -12.71 13.46
C LYS A 84 5.81 -11.79 12.95
N ALA A 85 5.45 -10.70 12.28
CA ALA A 85 6.38 -9.62 11.96
C ALA A 85 6.09 -8.46 12.92
N VAL A 86 7.00 -8.23 13.87
CA VAL A 86 6.81 -7.29 14.99
C VAL A 86 7.59 -6.01 14.71
N ALA A 87 6.90 -4.89 14.51
CA ALA A 87 7.52 -3.60 14.24
C ALA A 87 8.40 -3.17 15.42
N ARG A 88 9.70 -2.98 15.20
CA ARG A 88 10.66 -2.72 16.29
C ARG A 88 10.40 -1.43 17.05
N HIS A 89 9.85 -0.41 16.39
CA HIS A 89 9.55 0.87 17.04
C HIS A 89 8.36 0.81 18.02
N SER A 90 7.36 -0.04 17.76
CA SER A 90 6.09 -0.07 18.52
C SER A 90 5.85 -1.37 19.28
N GLY A 91 6.58 -2.45 18.95
CA GLY A 91 6.33 -3.79 19.49
C GLY A 91 5.04 -4.44 18.99
N LYS A 92 4.42 -3.87 17.94
CA LYS A 92 3.13 -4.32 17.39
C LYS A 92 3.32 -5.20 16.16
N CYS A 93 2.36 -6.08 15.91
CA CYS A 93 2.41 -7.05 14.83
C CYS A 93 1.77 -6.49 13.57
N LEU A 94 2.37 -6.75 12.39
CA LEU A 94 1.62 -6.64 11.13
C LEU A 94 0.47 -7.63 11.12
N GLY A 95 -0.72 -7.16 10.77
CA GLY A 95 -1.88 -8.01 10.58
C GLY A 95 -2.92 -7.41 9.65
N LEU A 96 -3.88 -8.26 9.27
CA LEU A 96 -4.99 -7.85 8.42
C LEU A 96 -6.03 -7.09 9.24
N TYR A 97 -6.47 -5.95 8.70
CA TYR A 97 -7.50 -5.13 9.31
C TYR A 97 -8.83 -5.90 9.40
N GLY A 98 -9.48 -5.81 10.57
CA GLY A 98 -10.83 -6.35 10.80
C GLY A 98 -10.95 -7.87 10.67
N ASP A 99 -9.85 -8.63 10.71
CA ASP A 99 -9.84 -10.09 10.52
C ASP A 99 -10.50 -10.54 9.19
N SER A 100 -10.59 -9.65 8.20
CA SER A 100 -11.24 -9.97 6.93
C SER A 100 -10.35 -10.84 6.05
N LYS A 101 -10.99 -11.72 5.27
CA LYS A 101 -10.33 -12.61 4.31
C LYS A 101 -10.45 -12.12 2.87
N ASP A 102 -11.04 -10.95 2.63
CA ASP A 102 -11.29 -10.47 1.28
C ASP A 102 -10.04 -9.89 0.61
N ASN A 103 -10.07 -9.85 -0.72
CA ASN A 103 -9.04 -9.14 -1.48
C ASN A 103 -9.12 -7.63 -1.22
N GLY A 104 -7.98 -6.96 -1.13
CA GLY A 104 -7.90 -5.53 -0.88
C GLY A 104 -7.97 -5.13 0.60
N VAL A 105 -8.08 -6.10 1.52
CA VAL A 105 -8.01 -5.83 2.97
C VAL A 105 -6.62 -5.31 3.30
N GLN A 106 -6.59 -4.14 3.93
CA GLN A 106 -5.35 -3.46 4.28
C GLN A 106 -4.59 -4.20 5.38
N VAL A 107 -3.27 -4.12 5.28
CA VAL A 107 -2.36 -4.53 6.35
C VAL A 107 -2.11 -3.32 7.25
N VAL A 108 -2.28 -3.55 8.54
CA VAL A 108 -2.09 -2.55 9.60
C VAL A 108 -1.13 -3.12 10.63
N GLN A 109 -0.56 -2.26 11.48
CA GLN A 109 -0.04 -2.75 12.75
C GLN A 109 -1.16 -2.83 13.80
N TRP A 110 -1.04 -3.79 14.70
CA TRP A 110 -1.92 -3.93 15.84
C TRP A 110 -1.20 -4.60 17.01
N ALA A 111 -1.64 -4.36 18.24
CA ALA A 111 -1.21 -5.11 19.40
C ALA A 111 -1.18 -6.62 19.11
N CYS A 112 -0.03 -7.25 19.35
CA CYS A 112 0.16 -8.67 19.07
C CYS A 112 -0.76 -9.51 19.96
N ASN A 113 -1.71 -10.23 19.35
CA ASN A 113 -2.70 -11.06 20.06
C ASN A 113 -2.60 -12.54 19.69
N GLY A 114 -1.73 -12.91 18.74
CA GLY A 114 -1.52 -14.29 18.30
C GLY A 114 -2.63 -14.83 17.38
N GLY A 115 -3.54 -13.97 16.95
CA GLY A 115 -4.58 -14.29 15.97
C GLY A 115 -3.98 -14.65 14.60
N ALA A 116 -4.69 -15.49 13.85
CA ALA A 116 -4.21 -15.97 12.54
C ALA A 116 -4.00 -14.83 11.54
N ASN A 117 -4.73 -13.72 11.68
CA ASN A 117 -4.57 -12.52 10.84
C ASN A 117 -3.26 -11.75 11.08
N GLN A 118 -2.49 -12.09 12.12
CA GLN A 118 -1.15 -11.56 12.39
C GLN A 118 -0.03 -12.57 12.09
N LEU A 119 -0.38 -13.71 11.49
CA LEU A 119 0.55 -14.78 11.17
C LEU A 119 0.78 -14.87 9.67
N TRP A 120 2.06 -14.95 9.30
CA TRP A 120 2.53 -14.94 7.93
C TRP A 120 3.41 -16.16 7.65
N GLU A 121 3.35 -16.65 6.43
CA GLU A 121 4.16 -17.75 5.92
C GLU A 121 5.02 -17.25 4.79
N PHE A 122 6.33 -17.38 4.93
CA PHE A 122 7.29 -17.04 3.89
C PHE A 122 7.49 -18.29 3.02
N VAL A 123 6.94 -18.24 1.81
CA VAL A 123 7.04 -19.30 0.83
C VAL A 123 8.23 -18.97 -0.06
N ASP A 124 9.27 -19.79 0.01
CA ASP A 124 10.44 -19.66 -0.86
C ASP A 124 10.02 -19.85 -2.32
N ILE A 125 10.32 -18.86 -3.15
CA ILE A 125 10.08 -18.86 -4.58
C ILE A 125 11.39 -18.90 -5.39
N GLY A 126 12.53 -19.10 -4.70
CA GLY A 126 13.87 -19.07 -5.26
C GLY A 126 14.31 -17.66 -5.63
N ASP A 127 15.40 -17.59 -6.39
CA ASP A 127 15.74 -16.40 -7.17
C ASP A 127 14.79 -16.37 -8.39
N PRO A 128 13.83 -15.44 -8.47
CA PRO A 128 12.87 -15.42 -9.56
C PRO A 128 13.48 -15.12 -10.94
N GLY A 129 14.79 -14.82 -11.01
CA GLY A 129 15.47 -14.48 -12.23
C GLY A 129 15.10 -13.09 -12.70
N CYS A 130 16.09 -12.20 -12.70
CA CYS A 130 16.04 -10.83 -13.21
C CYS A 130 15.21 -10.62 -14.49
N ARG A 131 14.39 -9.55 -14.53
CA ARG A 131 13.95 -8.89 -15.79
C ARG A 131 13.61 -7.40 -15.56
N PRO A 132 13.73 -6.53 -16.60
CA PRO A 132 14.94 -5.86 -17.04
C PRO A 132 14.91 -4.35 -16.67
N SER A 133 15.78 -3.92 -15.77
CA SER A 133 15.98 -2.50 -15.43
C SER A 133 17.47 -2.18 -15.32
N GLY A 134 18.20 -2.35 -16.44
CA GLY A 134 19.45 -1.63 -16.77
C GLY A 134 20.70 -1.74 -15.88
N ASN A 135 20.58 -2.04 -14.60
CA ASN A 135 21.65 -2.10 -13.62
C ASN A 135 21.56 -3.48 -12.99
N GLY A 136 22.54 -4.34 -13.31
CA GLY A 136 22.53 -5.79 -13.03
C GLY A 136 22.07 -6.17 -11.62
N CYS A 137 21.43 -7.33 -11.52
CA CYS A 137 20.98 -7.87 -10.23
C CYS A 137 22.17 -8.34 -9.40
N SER A 138 22.05 -8.16 -8.09
CA SER A 138 22.83 -8.93 -7.12
C SER A 138 22.42 -10.40 -7.25
N GLU A 139 23.33 -11.26 -7.66
CA GLU A 139 23.20 -12.71 -7.47
C GLU A 139 23.02 -12.98 -5.96
N ASN A 140 22.13 -13.92 -5.57
CA ASN A 140 21.80 -14.36 -4.20
C ASN A 140 20.65 -13.68 -3.44
N VAL A 141 19.66 -13.06 -4.11
CA VAL A 141 18.46 -12.61 -3.41
C VAL A 141 17.44 -13.77 -3.29
N VAL A 142 17.21 -14.26 -2.07
CA VAL A 142 16.08 -15.18 -1.80
C VAL A 142 14.77 -14.41 -1.93
N GLY A 143 13.90 -14.85 -2.83
CA GLY A 143 12.55 -14.31 -2.98
C GLY A 143 11.52 -15.07 -2.15
N TYR A 144 10.50 -14.34 -1.70
CA TYR A 144 9.35 -14.87 -0.97
C TYR A 144 8.03 -14.41 -1.59
N LEU A 145 7.07 -15.34 -1.64
CA LEU A 145 5.67 -14.97 -1.47
C LEU A 145 5.36 -15.00 0.03
N ILE A 146 4.86 -13.89 0.56
CA ILE A 146 4.47 -13.80 1.98
C ILE A 146 2.96 -14.04 2.09
N ARG A 147 2.55 -15.20 2.60
CA ARG A 147 1.16 -15.65 2.64
C ARG A 147 0.55 -15.49 4.03
N SER A 148 -0.62 -14.86 4.12
CA SER A 148 -1.40 -14.82 5.35
C SER A 148 -1.87 -16.22 5.75
N LYS A 149 -1.64 -16.59 7.01
CA LYS A 149 -2.14 -17.85 7.59
C LYS A 149 -3.64 -17.83 7.85
N HIS A 150 -4.26 -16.65 7.85
CA HIS A 150 -5.69 -16.48 8.04
C HIS A 150 -6.53 -16.78 6.80
N SER A 151 -6.08 -16.25 5.67
CA SER A 151 -6.83 -16.24 4.41
C SER A 151 -6.20 -17.12 3.32
N GLY A 152 -4.92 -17.47 3.45
CA GLY A 152 -4.14 -18.12 2.38
C GLY A 152 -3.77 -17.19 1.22
N LYS A 153 -4.11 -15.89 1.33
CA LYS A 153 -3.77 -14.84 0.35
C LYS A 153 -2.40 -14.25 0.61
N CYS A 154 -1.84 -13.55 -0.36
CA CYS A 154 -0.49 -13.02 -0.30
C CYS A 154 -0.48 -11.53 0.08
N LEU A 155 0.60 -11.12 0.75
CA LEU A 155 0.96 -9.73 0.95
C LEU A 155 1.19 -9.10 -0.42
N ASP A 156 0.50 -8.00 -0.66
CA ASP A 156 0.38 -7.34 -1.94
C ASP A 156 0.59 -5.84 -1.74
N ALA A 157 1.47 -5.24 -2.54
CA ALA A 157 1.57 -3.80 -2.63
C ALA A 157 0.48 -3.26 -3.57
N GLY A 158 -0.33 -2.32 -3.07
CA GLY A 158 -1.45 -1.79 -3.82
C GLY A 158 -1.06 -1.11 -5.13
N ASN A 159 -1.94 -1.25 -6.13
CA ASN A 159 -1.93 -0.50 -7.40
C ASN A 159 -0.65 -0.63 -8.26
N ALA A 160 0.08 -1.75 -8.17
CA ALA A 160 1.15 -2.06 -9.10
C ALA A 160 0.79 -3.19 -10.07
N ASN A 161 1.24 -3.06 -11.30
CA ASN A 161 1.03 -4.05 -12.35
C ASN A 161 2.18 -3.94 -13.35
N PHE A 162 2.72 -5.08 -13.78
CA PHE A 162 3.79 -5.12 -14.76
C PHE A 162 3.44 -4.29 -16.01
N PRO A 163 4.38 -3.50 -16.55
CA PRO A 163 5.80 -3.38 -16.15
C PRO A 163 6.07 -2.38 -15.01
N ASN A 164 5.05 -1.78 -14.42
CA ASN A 164 5.20 -0.71 -13.44
C ASN A 164 5.31 -1.27 -12.01
N PRO A 165 6.48 -1.16 -11.35
CA PRO A 165 6.64 -1.63 -9.98
C PRO A 165 5.88 -0.71 -8.99
N PRO A 166 5.60 -1.20 -7.77
CA PRO A 166 4.98 -0.40 -6.71
C PRO A 166 5.76 0.89 -6.43
N GLN A 167 5.04 2.00 -6.28
CA GLN A 167 5.64 3.30 -5.99
C GLN A 167 5.67 3.56 -4.48
N GLN A 168 6.52 4.50 -4.06
CA GLN A 168 6.59 4.93 -2.67
C GLN A 168 5.23 5.45 -2.20
N GLY A 169 4.81 5.06 -1.00
CA GLY A 169 3.50 5.35 -0.45
C GLY A 169 2.46 4.27 -0.71
N ALA A 170 2.72 3.29 -1.59
CA ALA A 170 1.77 2.20 -1.85
C ALA A 170 1.42 1.45 -0.56
N LEU A 171 0.12 1.40 -0.22
CA LEU A 171 -0.36 0.66 0.93
C LEU A 171 -0.22 -0.85 0.71
N LEU A 172 0.03 -1.58 1.79
CA LEU A 172 0.00 -3.03 1.75
C LEU A 172 -1.41 -3.55 2.02
N GLN A 173 -1.78 -4.54 1.25
CA GLN A 173 -3.06 -5.24 1.34
C GLN A 173 -2.82 -6.75 1.22
N GLN A 174 -3.86 -7.56 1.43
CA GLN A 174 -3.84 -8.94 0.95
C GLN A 174 -4.55 -9.05 -0.39
N PHE A 175 -4.04 -9.92 -1.25
CA PHE A 175 -4.70 -10.27 -2.50
C PHE A 175 -4.45 -11.74 -2.85
N THR A 176 -5.25 -12.28 -3.77
CA THR A 176 -4.99 -13.59 -4.36
C THR A 176 -3.52 -13.70 -4.79
N CYS A 177 -2.84 -14.75 -4.33
CA CYS A 177 -1.43 -14.97 -4.62
C CYS A 177 -1.16 -15.11 -6.13
N ALA A 178 -0.06 -14.54 -6.58
CA ALA A 178 0.56 -14.87 -7.85
C ALA A 178 0.91 -16.36 -7.90
N ARG A 179 0.68 -16.96 -9.06
CA ARG A 179 0.87 -18.39 -9.34
C ARG A 179 2.22 -18.68 -9.96
N SER A 180 2.81 -17.69 -10.65
CA SER A 180 4.09 -17.82 -11.32
C SER A 180 4.80 -16.47 -11.48
N THR A 181 6.10 -16.50 -11.76
CA THR A 181 6.91 -15.32 -12.09
C THR A 181 6.50 -14.63 -13.40
N GLY A 182 5.66 -15.28 -14.21
CA GLY A 182 5.08 -14.72 -15.43
C GLY A 182 3.76 -13.96 -15.22
N ASP A 183 3.23 -13.94 -14.00
CA ASP A 183 1.97 -13.26 -13.71
C ASP A 183 2.17 -11.72 -13.71
N PRO A 184 1.26 -10.92 -14.31
CA PRO A 184 1.42 -9.47 -14.38
C PRO A 184 1.53 -8.76 -13.01
N TRP A 185 0.92 -9.32 -11.99
CA TRP A 185 0.99 -8.85 -10.59
C TRP A 185 2.07 -9.60 -9.78
N TRP A 186 3.08 -10.15 -10.43
CA TRP A 186 4.27 -10.62 -9.71
C TRP A 186 5.02 -9.45 -9.07
N VAL A 187 5.03 -8.30 -9.76
CA VAL A 187 5.78 -7.10 -9.37
C VAL A 187 5.38 -6.52 -8.01
N ASN A 188 4.16 -6.79 -7.53
CA ASN A 188 3.67 -6.29 -6.26
C ASN A 188 3.56 -7.38 -5.17
N GLN A 189 3.92 -8.63 -5.44
CA GLN A 189 3.85 -9.73 -4.48
C GLN A 189 5.18 -10.47 -4.27
N ALA A 190 6.22 -10.12 -5.02
CA ALA A 190 7.57 -10.66 -4.83
C ALA A 190 8.34 -9.86 -3.78
N TRP A 191 8.71 -10.53 -2.68
CA TRP A 191 9.32 -9.91 -1.50
C TRP A 191 10.71 -10.48 -1.22
N GLY A 192 11.60 -9.67 -0.66
CA GLY A 192 12.86 -10.12 -0.07
C GLY A 192 12.96 -9.68 1.38
N THR A 193 13.94 -10.24 2.09
CA THR A 193 14.32 -9.79 3.43
C THR A 193 15.80 -9.44 3.48
N GLU A 194 16.18 -8.44 4.27
CA GLU A 194 17.58 -8.00 4.41
C GLU A 194 17.87 -7.49 5.84
N THR A 195 19.15 -7.47 6.23
CA THR A 195 19.61 -6.96 7.54
C THR A 195 20.07 -5.51 7.49
N SER A 196 20.11 -4.87 8.67
CA SER A 196 20.82 -3.60 8.85
C SER A 196 22.28 -3.75 8.43
N GLY A 197 22.77 -2.83 7.58
CA GLY A 197 24.14 -2.84 7.07
C GLY A 197 24.39 -3.65 5.79
N GLN A 198 23.45 -4.46 5.30
CA GLN A 198 23.53 -4.99 3.93
C GLN A 198 23.23 -3.89 2.90
N ALA A 199 23.99 -3.90 1.80
CA ALA A 199 23.75 -3.01 0.67
C ALA A 199 22.35 -3.27 0.09
N HIS A 200 21.51 -2.24 0.11
CA HIS A 200 20.12 -2.33 -0.31
C HIS A 200 19.99 -2.15 -1.84
N PRO A 201 19.31 -3.04 -2.58
CA PRO A 201 19.10 -2.88 -4.02
C PRO A 201 18.33 -1.57 -4.31
N GLY A 202 18.90 -0.68 -5.13
CA GLY A 202 18.26 0.60 -5.49
C GLY A 202 18.81 1.84 -4.76
N THR A 203 19.92 1.74 -4.02
CA THR A 203 20.57 2.90 -3.39
C THR A 203 21.33 3.77 -4.39
N ALA A 204 20.62 4.63 -5.10
CA ALA A 204 21.17 5.89 -5.59
C ALA A 204 20.09 6.96 -5.47
N VAL A 205 20.10 7.72 -4.37
CA VAL A 205 20.09 9.20 -4.28
C VAL A 205 20.11 9.62 -2.78
N GLU A 206 20.93 10.65 -2.51
CA GLU A 206 21.22 11.45 -1.30
C GLU A 206 20.12 11.72 -0.23
N PRO A 207 20.45 12.36 0.94
CA PRO A 207 19.54 12.51 2.08
C PRO A 207 18.28 13.34 1.78
N ARG A 208 17.13 12.64 1.78
CA ARG A 208 15.70 13.03 1.84
C ARG A 208 15.16 14.13 0.89
N PRO A 209 14.24 13.72 0.00
CA PRO A 209 13.04 14.47 -0.38
C PRO A 209 11.77 13.94 0.33
N LEU A 210 10.74 14.79 0.43
CA LEU A 210 9.35 14.43 0.75
C LEU A 210 8.85 13.26 -0.13
N PRO A 211 7.79 12.50 0.22
CA PRO A 211 7.23 11.53 -0.72
C PRO A 211 7.03 12.21 -2.07
N PRO A 212 7.43 11.57 -3.19
CA PRO A 212 7.14 12.14 -4.49
C PRO A 212 5.64 12.30 -4.55
N MET A 213 5.22 13.55 -4.65
CA MET A 213 3.82 13.86 -4.88
C MET A 213 3.41 13.15 -6.18
N PRO A 214 2.13 12.79 -6.36
CA PRO A 214 1.68 12.16 -7.60
C PRO A 214 2.23 12.91 -8.82
N PRO A 215 2.49 12.27 -9.97
CA PRO A 215 3.02 12.94 -11.17
C PRO A 215 2.25 14.22 -11.55
N ASP A 216 0.98 14.30 -11.14
CA ASP A 216 0.06 15.42 -11.37
C ASP A 216 0.07 16.48 -10.26
N SER A 217 0.99 16.42 -9.31
CA SER A 217 1.00 17.29 -8.11
C SER A 217 1.25 18.77 -8.41
N LYS A 218 2.11 19.05 -9.39
CA LYS A 218 2.23 20.39 -9.99
C LYS A 218 0.93 20.77 -10.69
N GLN A 219 0.29 19.84 -11.41
CA GLN A 219 -0.98 20.08 -12.10
C GLN A 219 -2.12 20.38 -11.10
N ILE A 220 -2.16 19.71 -9.95
CA ILE A 220 -3.11 19.94 -8.85
C ILE A 220 -2.97 21.36 -8.30
N VAL A 221 -1.74 21.77 -7.97
CA VAL A 221 -1.46 23.12 -7.47
C VAL A 221 -1.73 24.17 -8.57
N ASP A 222 -1.27 23.92 -9.79
CA ASP A 222 -1.48 24.80 -10.94
C ASP A 222 -2.97 24.98 -11.24
N GLN A 223 -3.81 23.93 -11.13
CA GLN A 223 -5.25 24.01 -11.35
C GLN A 223 -5.94 24.89 -10.30
N ILE A 224 -5.54 24.82 -9.02
CA ILE A 224 -6.08 25.71 -7.98
C ILE A 224 -5.64 27.15 -8.24
N ILE A 225 -4.35 27.37 -8.52
CA ILE A 225 -3.84 28.71 -8.79
C ILE A 225 -4.50 29.27 -10.05
N GLN A 226 -4.70 28.45 -11.09
CA GLN A 226 -5.38 28.85 -12.31
C GLN A 226 -6.84 29.21 -12.05
N ALA A 227 -7.60 28.39 -11.33
CA ALA A 227 -8.97 28.69 -10.96
C ALA A 227 -9.09 30.01 -10.15
N ARG A 228 -8.15 30.26 -9.23
CA ARG A 228 -8.08 31.53 -8.47
C ARG A 228 -7.77 32.74 -9.35
N ARG A 229 -6.94 32.56 -10.39
CA ARG A 229 -6.60 33.60 -11.38
C ARG A 229 -7.77 33.88 -12.32
N ASP A 230 -8.42 32.85 -12.86
CA ASP A 230 -9.53 32.98 -13.80
C ASP A 230 -10.71 33.73 -13.16
N GLU A 231 -10.91 33.57 -11.86
CA GLU A 231 -11.93 34.26 -11.06
C GLU A 231 -11.52 35.67 -10.58
N GLY A 232 -10.34 36.15 -10.99
CA GLY A 232 -9.81 37.46 -10.59
C GLY A 232 -9.61 37.63 -9.08
N LYS A 233 -9.50 36.51 -8.33
CA LYS A 233 -9.41 36.54 -6.86
C LYS A 233 -8.00 36.87 -6.40
N CYS A 234 -7.07 35.93 -6.57
CA CYS A 234 -5.71 36.06 -6.04
C CYS A 234 -4.69 35.54 -7.06
N GLY A 235 -3.72 36.38 -7.42
CA GLY A 235 -2.59 36.04 -8.28
C GLY A 235 -1.38 35.48 -7.55
N ASP A 236 -1.55 34.91 -6.36
CA ASP A 236 -0.46 34.62 -5.41
C ASP A 236 0.01 33.15 -5.47
N PRO A 237 1.32 32.88 -5.66
CA PRO A 237 1.93 31.54 -5.74
C PRO A 237 2.07 30.77 -4.41
N SER A 238 1.51 31.27 -3.30
CA SER A 238 1.76 30.73 -1.96
C SER A 238 0.94 29.49 -1.55
N VAL A 239 0.05 28.95 -2.40
CA VAL A 239 -0.51 27.61 -2.14
C VAL A 239 0.53 26.54 -2.42
N ARG A 240 0.78 25.70 -1.43
CA ARG A 240 1.68 24.55 -1.54
C ARG A 240 0.94 23.26 -1.20
N LEU A 241 1.20 22.21 -1.97
CA LEU A 241 0.80 20.86 -1.60
C LEU A 241 1.76 20.36 -0.51
N ASP A 242 1.22 19.91 0.63
CA ASP A 242 1.99 19.35 1.74
C ASP A 242 1.69 17.86 1.85
N PRO A 243 2.72 17.01 1.83
CA PRO A 243 2.54 15.56 1.85
C PRO A 243 1.92 15.03 3.15
N ARG A 244 2.10 15.71 4.29
CA ARG A 244 1.44 15.31 5.55
C ARG A 244 -0.06 15.52 5.43
N LEU A 245 -0.47 16.67 4.89
CA LEU A 245 -1.88 16.99 4.65
C LEU A 245 -2.47 16.13 3.52
N SER A 246 -1.70 15.78 2.50
CA SER A 246 -2.11 14.79 1.48
C SER A 246 -2.30 13.39 2.08
N GLY A 247 -1.51 13.03 3.08
CA GLY A 247 -1.71 11.81 3.87
C GLY A 247 -3.06 11.81 4.60
N VAL A 248 -3.47 12.95 5.17
CA VAL A 248 -4.80 13.11 5.78
C VAL A 248 -5.91 12.92 4.74
N ALA A 249 -5.80 13.60 3.60
CA ALA A 249 -6.77 13.52 2.52
C ALA A 249 -6.88 12.08 1.97
N HIS A 250 -5.75 11.41 1.79
CA HIS A 250 -5.70 10.03 1.31
C HIS A 250 -6.36 9.06 2.28
N LYS A 251 -6.09 9.18 3.59
CA LYS A 251 -6.75 8.35 4.62
C LYS A 251 -8.28 8.49 4.54
N HIS A 252 -8.78 9.71 4.36
CA HIS A 252 -10.22 9.94 4.22
C HIS A 252 -10.79 9.38 2.89
N SER A 253 -10.07 9.52 1.78
CA SER A 253 -10.44 8.87 0.52
C SER A 253 -10.53 7.35 0.64
N VAL A 254 -9.60 6.72 1.37
CA VAL A 254 -9.63 5.27 1.64
C VAL A 254 -10.82 4.90 2.52
N ASP A 255 -11.07 5.68 3.57
CA ASP A 255 -12.23 5.47 4.44
C ASP A 255 -13.54 5.57 3.67
N LEU A 256 -13.67 6.56 2.78
CA LEU A 256 -14.78 6.65 1.84
C LEU A 256 -14.82 5.42 0.93
N ALA A 257 -13.71 5.01 0.31
CA ALA A 257 -13.70 3.86 -0.60
C ALA A 257 -14.20 2.55 0.03
N VAL A 258 -13.94 2.35 1.32
CA VAL A 258 -14.33 1.16 2.09
C VAL A 258 -15.73 1.31 2.67
N ASN A 259 -16.02 2.46 3.28
CA ASN A 259 -17.19 2.65 4.14
C ASN A 259 -18.28 3.52 3.49
N TYR A 260 -18.15 3.92 2.22
CA TYR A 260 -19.12 4.80 1.55
C TYR A 260 -20.58 4.36 1.74
N ALA A 261 -20.85 3.05 1.59
CA ALA A 261 -22.20 2.48 1.67
C ALA A 261 -22.79 2.48 3.09
N THR A 262 -21.95 2.52 4.13
CA THR A 262 -22.37 2.55 5.54
C THR A 262 -22.31 3.97 6.13
N LEU A 263 -21.42 4.83 5.63
CA LEU A 263 -21.30 6.24 5.99
C LEU A 263 -22.45 7.06 5.39
N ILE A 264 -22.75 6.84 4.10
CA ILE A 264 -23.88 7.45 3.42
C ILE A 264 -24.95 6.36 3.31
N ASP A 265 -25.80 6.26 4.33
CA ASP A 265 -27.05 5.49 4.22
C ASP A 265 -27.76 6.00 2.96
N ALA A 266 -27.87 5.13 1.96
CA ALA A 266 -28.53 5.37 0.69
C ALA A 266 -30.01 5.80 0.84
N ARG A 267 -30.54 5.90 2.07
CA ARG A 267 -31.86 6.44 2.39
C ARG A 267 -31.87 7.82 3.09
N SER A 268 -30.73 8.30 3.61
CA SER A 268 -30.69 9.53 4.43
C SER A 268 -30.51 10.81 3.64
N GLY A 269 -29.89 10.74 2.44
CA GLY A 269 -29.71 11.89 1.57
C GLY A 269 -28.85 13.03 2.14
N ASP A 270 -28.10 12.81 3.24
CA ASP A 270 -27.27 13.85 3.87
C ASP A 270 -25.82 13.82 3.32
N PRO A 271 -25.45 14.75 2.41
CA PRO A 271 -24.10 14.82 1.86
C PRO A 271 -23.03 15.17 2.90
N LYS A 272 -23.39 15.67 4.09
CA LYS A 272 -22.44 16.02 5.15
C LYS A 272 -21.74 14.80 5.75
N ARG A 273 -22.33 13.61 5.63
CA ARG A 273 -21.72 12.37 6.13
C ARG A 273 -20.46 11.96 5.37
N GLY A 274 -20.29 12.38 4.11
CA GLY A 274 -19.09 12.09 3.35
C GLY A 274 -17.82 12.83 3.85
N HIS A 275 -17.96 13.85 4.71
CA HIS A 275 -16.82 14.52 5.34
C HIS A 275 -16.42 13.88 6.68
N ILE A 276 -17.33 13.14 7.29
CA ILE A 276 -17.14 12.54 8.61
C ILE A 276 -16.51 11.17 8.40
N GLY A 277 -15.38 10.92 9.05
CA GLY A 277 -14.73 9.61 8.99
C GLY A 277 -15.60 8.53 9.62
N SER A 278 -15.39 7.27 9.29
CA SER A 278 -16.06 6.12 9.91
C SER A 278 -15.82 6.02 11.42
N ASP A 279 -14.78 6.69 11.92
CA ASP A 279 -14.44 6.88 13.32
C ASP A 279 -15.13 8.11 13.96
N ASN A 280 -16.03 8.78 13.24
CA ASN A 280 -16.68 10.04 13.59
C ASN A 280 -15.76 11.27 13.66
N THR A 281 -14.53 11.19 13.14
CA THR A 281 -13.66 12.37 13.08
C THR A 281 -14.18 13.39 12.06
N MET A 282 -14.13 14.67 12.44
CA MET A 282 -14.37 15.77 11.50
C MET A 282 -13.07 16.10 10.74
N PRO A 283 -13.15 16.66 9.51
CA PRO A 283 -11.95 16.96 8.75
C PRO A 283 -10.99 17.92 9.49
N ALA A 284 -11.53 18.92 10.18
CA ALA A 284 -10.73 19.85 10.97
C ALA A 284 -9.92 19.14 12.07
N ASP A 285 -10.47 18.07 12.67
CA ASP A 285 -9.79 17.31 13.72
C ASP A 285 -8.66 16.46 13.13
N ARG A 286 -8.91 15.81 11.98
CA ARG A 286 -7.86 15.06 11.25
C ARG A 286 -6.71 15.96 10.80
N ILE A 287 -7.00 17.19 10.38
CA ILE A 287 -5.99 18.18 9.96
C ILE A 287 -5.19 18.69 11.17
N LYS A 288 -5.87 19.02 12.29
CA LYS A 288 -5.19 19.45 13.53
C LYS A 288 -4.26 18.37 14.09
N ALA A 289 -4.60 17.10 13.94
CA ALA A 289 -3.79 15.97 14.41
C ALA A 289 -2.41 15.86 13.70
N GLU A 290 -2.22 16.53 12.57
CA GLU A 290 -0.94 16.63 11.85
C GLU A 290 -0.29 18.03 12.00
N ASP A 291 -0.67 18.76 13.06
CA ASP A 291 -0.14 20.08 13.46
C ASP A 291 -0.41 21.22 12.46
N PHE A 292 -1.48 21.10 11.66
CA PHE A 292 -1.94 22.17 10.78
C PHE A 292 -3.05 23.00 11.43
N THR A 293 -3.11 24.28 11.08
CA THR A 293 -4.28 25.10 11.40
C THR A 293 -5.34 24.87 10.32
N PRO A 294 -6.48 24.21 10.63
CA PRO A 294 -7.45 23.87 9.59
C PRO A 294 -8.11 25.13 9.04
N ALA A 295 -8.39 25.08 7.75
CA ALA A 295 -9.23 26.07 7.09
C ALA A 295 -10.66 26.07 7.65
N GLN A 296 -11.40 27.16 7.45
CA GLN A 296 -12.83 27.18 7.76
C GLN A 296 -13.61 26.17 6.90
N ARG A 297 -13.15 25.91 5.68
CA ARG A 297 -13.64 24.84 4.80
C ARG A 297 -12.49 23.85 4.58
N PRO A 298 -12.26 22.95 5.55
CA PRO A 298 -11.06 22.13 5.61
C PRO A 298 -10.99 21.02 4.57
N GLU A 299 -12.09 20.71 3.86
CA GLU A 299 -12.14 19.55 2.99
C GLU A 299 -13.14 19.69 1.86
N ASN A 300 -12.73 19.24 0.68
CA ASN A 300 -13.59 18.85 -0.43
C ASN A 300 -13.46 17.34 -0.65
N TRP A 301 -14.54 16.71 -1.08
CA TRP A 301 -14.47 15.32 -1.53
C TRP A 301 -15.40 15.09 -2.72
N SER A 302 -15.09 14.08 -3.54
CA SER A 302 -15.98 13.62 -4.61
C SER A 302 -15.68 12.17 -4.95
N TYR A 303 -16.53 11.57 -5.78
CA TYR A 303 -16.24 10.27 -6.35
C TYR A 303 -16.85 10.13 -7.74
N GLY A 304 -16.31 9.21 -8.53
CA GLY A 304 -16.86 8.86 -9.83
C GLY A 304 -16.16 7.65 -10.42
N THR A 305 -16.79 7.02 -11.41
CA THR A 305 -16.20 5.89 -12.14
C THR A 305 -15.00 6.39 -12.94
N ASN A 306 -13.81 5.85 -12.69
CA ASN A 306 -12.54 6.24 -13.32
C ASN A 306 -12.29 7.76 -13.26
N GLN A 307 -12.78 8.44 -12.22
CA GLN A 307 -12.70 9.89 -12.11
C GLN A 307 -11.25 10.34 -11.98
N THR A 308 -10.82 11.25 -12.86
CA THR A 308 -9.52 11.92 -12.77
C THR A 308 -9.56 13.09 -11.79
N PHE A 309 -8.40 13.58 -11.33
CA PHE A 309 -8.35 14.77 -10.50
C PHE A 309 -8.95 16.00 -11.21
N ALA A 310 -8.69 16.17 -12.51
CA ALA A 310 -9.26 17.27 -13.28
C ALA A 310 -10.79 17.23 -13.29
N GLN A 311 -11.39 16.03 -13.39
CA GLN A 311 -12.84 15.86 -13.30
C GLN A 311 -13.37 16.09 -11.88
N ALA A 312 -12.62 15.71 -10.85
CA ALA A 312 -12.97 16.05 -9.47
C ALA A 312 -12.94 17.56 -9.23
N MET A 313 -11.91 18.24 -9.75
CA MET A 313 -11.74 19.69 -9.66
C MET A 313 -12.84 20.44 -10.42
N ASP A 314 -13.17 20.00 -11.64
CA ASP A 314 -14.27 20.52 -12.44
C ASP A 314 -15.61 20.39 -11.69
N ASN A 315 -15.87 19.21 -11.11
CA ASN A 315 -17.05 18.99 -10.28
C ASN A 315 -17.10 19.95 -9.08
N TRP A 316 -15.99 20.12 -8.35
CA TRP A 316 -15.91 21.02 -7.20
C TRP A 316 -16.07 22.49 -7.57
N LEU A 317 -15.61 22.90 -8.75
CA LEU A 317 -15.68 24.28 -9.23
C LEU A 317 -17.02 24.65 -9.87
N HIS A 318 -17.70 23.69 -10.51
CA HIS A 318 -18.80 23.99 -11.43
C HIS A 318 -20.11 23.23 -11.15
N HIS A 319 -20.06 22.10 -10.44
CA HIS A 319 -21.22 21.22 -10.25
C HIS A 319 -21.67 21.06 -8.80
N ASP A 320 -20.90 21.56 -7.84
CA ASP A 320 -21.33 21.64 -6.45
C ASP A 320 -22.37 22.74 -6.28
N GLU A 321 -23.38 22.51 -5.44
CA GLU A 321 -24.56 23.38 -5.34
C GLU A 321 -24.15 24.85 -5.18
N ALA A 322 -24.85 25.75 -5.89
CA ALA A 322 -24.61 27.19 -6.00
C ALA A 322 -24.68 27.99 -4.68
N SER A 323 -24.48 27.34 -3.53
CA SER A 323 -24.31 27.96 -2.23
C SER A 323 -22.89 28.53 -2.08
N ASN A 324 -22.79 29.72 -1.48
CA ASN A 324 -21.53 30.40 -1.14
C ASN A 324 -20.68 29.66 -0.08
N TRP A 325 -20.96 28.38 0.18
CA TRP A 325 -20.39 27.57 1.25
C TRP A 325 -19.82 26.21 0.80
N GLY A 326 -19.95 25.85 -0.49
CA GLY A 326 -19.49 24.56 -1.02
C GLY A 326 -18.01 24.48 -1.40
N HIS A 327 -17.63 23.42 -2.11
CA HIS A 327 -16.27 23.07 -2.48
C HIS A 327 -15.53 24.17 -3.24
N ARG A 328 -16.23 24.86 -4.15
CA ARG A 328 -15.73 26.01 -4.91
C ARG A 328 -15.23 27.13 -4.00
N ALA A 329 -15.94 27.41 -2.91
CA ALA A 329 -15.56 28.48 -1.99
C ALA A 329 -14.24 28.17 -1.27
N ALA A 330 -13.99 26.90 -0.94
CA ALA A 330 -12.72 26.47 -0.34
C ALA A 330 -11.54 26.63 -1.31
N ILE A 331 -11.74 26.23 -2.57
CA ILE A 331 -10.73 26.37 -3.62
C ILE A 331 -10.34 27.84 -3.83
N LEU A 332 -11.32 28.74 -3.84
CA LEU A 332 -11.12 30.16 -4.10
C LEU A 332 -10.73 30.99 -2.87
N ASP A 333 -10.70 30.39 -1.67
CA ASP A 333 -10.30 31.09 -0.45
C ASP A 333 -8.78 31.26 -0.40
N CYS A 334 -8.34 32.50 -0.56
CA CYS A 334 -6.92 32.82 -0.62
C CYS A 334 -6.22 32.72 0.73
N SER A 335 -6.94 32.64 1.84
CA SER A 335 -6.31 32.42 3.14
C SER A 335 -5.76 31.01 3.30
N TYR A 336 -6.22 30.05 2.49
CA TYR A 336 -5.77 28.66 2.56
C TYR A 336 -4.48 28.52 1.76
N ARG A 337 -3.37 28.28 2.45
CA ARG A 337 -2.01 28.24 1.90
C ARG A 337 -1.44 26.84 1.81
N VAL A 338 -2.02 25.88 2.52
CA VAL A 338 -1.55 24.50 2.52
C VAL A 338 -2.66 23.59 2.02
N LEU A 339 -2.30 22.73 1.07
CA LEU A 339 -3.18 21.81 0.39
C LEU A 339 -2.74 20.38 0.68
N GLY A 340 -3.69 19.47 0.84
CA GLY A 340 -3.47 18.04 0.75
C GLY A 340 -4.41 17.44 -0.26
N VAL A 341 -3.96 16.49 -1.08
CA VAL A 341 -4.84 15.77 -2.01
C VAL A 341 -4.55 14.28 -1.92
N GLY A 342 -5.61 13.49 -1.86
CA GLY A 342 -5.54 12.04 -1.86
C GLY A 342 -6.67 11.43 -2.67
N ASN A 343 -6.47 10.19 -3.10
CA ASN A 343 -7.53 9.39 -3.72
C ASN A 343 -7.52 7.94 -3.23
N ALA A 344 -8.59 7.21 -3.47
CA ALA A 344 -8.61 5.77 -3.28
C ALA A 344 -9.59 5.11 -4.24
N ASN A 345 -9.27 3.90 -4.68
CA ASN A 345 -10.15 3.08 -5.49
C ASN A 345 -11.12 2.32 -4.57
N GLY A 346 -12.42 2.45 -4.83
CA GLY A 346 -13.45 1.59 -4.27
C GLY A 346 -13.99 0.61 -5.31
N HIS A 347 -15.09 -0.05 -4.98
CA HIS A 347 -15.72 -1.04 -5.85
C HIS A 347 -16.22 -0.43 -7.18
N ASN A 348 -16.32 -1.26 -8.21
CA ASN A 348 -16.84 -0.90 -9.55
C ASN A 348 -16.07 0.23 -10.25
N SER A 349 -14.75 0.25 -10.11
CA SER A 349 -13.88 1.28 -10.69
C SER A 349 -14.20 2.70 -10.22
N ARG A 350 -14.88 2.84 -9.08
CA ARG A 350 -15.16 4.13 -8.48
C ARG A 350 -13.92 4.63 -7.78
N ILE A 351 -13.53 5.87 -8.04
CA ILE A 351 -12.40 6.54 -7.40
C ILE A 351 -12.98 7.62 -6.50
N TYR A 352 -12.49 7.70 -5.26
CA TYR A 352 -12.85 8.70 -4.27
C TYR A 352 -11.71 9.68 -4.12
N TRP A 353 -11.97 10.97 -4.28
CA TRP A 353 -11.00 12.05 -4.16
C TRP A 353 -11.31 12.88 -2.93
N THR A 354 -10.26 13.26 -2.20
CA THR A 354 -10.34 14.21 -1.08
C THR A 354 -9.27 15.28 -1.28
N GLN A 355 -9.63 16.51 -0.96
CA GLN A 355 -8.75 17.67 -0.97
C GLN A 355 -8.89 18.41 0.36
N ASN A 356 -7.84 18.45 1.17
CA ASN A 356 -7.81 19.16 2.44
C ASN A 356 -7.12 20.52 2.34
N PHE A 357 -7.58 21.48 3.16
CA PHE A 357 -7.08 22.85 3.20
C PHE A 357 -6.67 23.27 4.61
N ALA A 358 -5.56 23.98 4.71
CA ALA A 358 -5.06 24.58 5.96
C ALA A 358 -4.46 25.97 5.72
N LEU A 359 -4.37 26.74 6.80
CA LEU A 359 -3.81 28.09 6.80
C LEU A 359 -2.27 28.09 6.86
N SER A 360 -1.67 27.17 7.62
CA SER A 360 -0.23 27.10 7.90
C SER A 360 0.24 25.69 8.17
#